data_AF-A0A0R1EGA8-F1
#
_entry.id   AF-A0A0R1EGA8-F1
#
_cell.length_a   1.000
_cell.length_b   1.000
_cell.length_c   1.000
_cell.angle_alpha   90.00
_cell.angle_beta   90.00
_cell.angle_gamma   90.00
#
_symmetry.space_group_name_H-M   'P 1'
#
loop_
_entity.id
_entity.type
_entity.pdbx_description
1 polymer ?
#
loop_
_entity_poly.entity_id
_entity_poly.type
_entity_poly.pdbx_seq_one_letter_code
_entity_poly.pdbx_strand_id
1 'polypeptide(L)'
;MSAAAQCPPPRAGGGGDTTLAALGAHMAPCRDTTPEQLAQLIDAHLGDLRQEQPNWTISSSKVAGRGVFATRDIAAGELIFQERALVTGPTARKGQLSSCICCHETLPQTGFLCRHRCTLPVCETCSDSEEHQAECEHFRRWQPKDVDAEQEQVNPLSLRILTAVRVFHLGKEQRHVVDAMQANAER
;
A
#
# COMPACT_ATOMS: atom_id res chain seq x y z
N MET A 1 -23.47 6.68 26.10
CA MET A 1 -23.31 5.21 25.95
C MET A 1 -23.23 4.93 24.46
N SER A 2 -22.02 4.66 23.97
CA SER A 2 -21.70 4.59 22.54
C SER A 2 -22.00 3.20 21.99
N ALA A 3 -22.84 3.13 20.95
CA ALA A 3 -23.10 1.89 20.23
C ALA A 3 -22.06 1.75 19.13
N ALA A 4 -21.08 0.87 19.34
CA ALA A 4 -20.15 0.46 18.30
C ALA A 4 -20.91 -0.26 17.18
N ALA A 5 -20.78 0.22 15.94
CA ALA A 5 -21.30 -0.46 14.77
C ALA A 5 -20.50 -1.75 14.54
N GLN A 6 -21.09 -2.89 14.88
CA GLN A 6 -20.54 -4.22 14.58
C GLN A 6 -21.06 -4.66 13.22
N CYS A 7 -20.15 -5.05 12.31
CA CYS A 7 -20.52 -5.74 11.08
C CYS A 7 -21.23 -7.06 11.41
N PRO A 8 -22.29 -7.43 10.66
CA PRO A 8 -23.00 -8.69 10.87
C PRO A 8 -22.09 -9.89 10.55
N PRO A 9 -22.25 -11.02 11.26
CA PRO A 9 -21.45 -12.21 11.02
C PRO A 9 -21.78 -12.85 9.65
N PRO A 10 -20.80 -13.49 8.99
CA PRO A 10 -21.03 -14.14 7.71
C PRO A 10 -21.95 -15.35 7.88
N ARG A 11 -22.86 -15.54 6.91
CA ARG A 11 -23.75 -16.70 6.84
C ARG A 11 -22.93 -17.98 6.60
N ALA A 12 -23.18 -19.00 7.41
CA ALA A 12 -22.60 -20.33 7.24
C ALA A 12 -23.15 -20.97 5.95
N GLY A 13 -22.32 -20.99 4.89
CA GLY A 13 -22.52 -21.76 3.66
C GLY A 13 -21.39 -22.78 3.53
N GLY A 14 -21.76 -24.02 3.18
CA GLY A 14 -20.94 -25.23 3.30
C GLY A 14 -19.69 -25.31 2.42
N GLY A 15 -18.87 -26.31 2.77
CA GLY A 15 -17.48 -26.54 2.37
C GLY A 15 -17.12 -26.31 0.90
N GLY A 16 -16.14 -25.43 0.71
CA GLY A 16 -15.39 -25.22 -0.53
C GLY A 16 -14.27 -24.19 -0.27
N ASP A 17 -13.02 -24.57 -0.51
CA ASP A 17 -11.78 -23.77 -0.52
C ASP A 17 -11.73 -22.51 0.36
N THR A 18 -11.44 -22.74 1.64
CA THR A 18 -11.38 -21.75 2.73
C THR A 18 -10.36 -20.62 2.54
N THR A 19 -9.38 -20.73 1.63
CA THR A 19 -8.33 -19.72 1.46
C THR A 19 -8.75 -18.58 0.54
N LEU A 20 -9.43 -18.89 -0.57
CA LEU A 20 -9.83 -17.90 -1.59
C LEU A 20 -11.12 -17.17 -1.20
N ALA A 21 -12.07 -17.88 -0.57
CA ALA A 21 -13.31 -17.28 -0.07
C ALA A 21 -13.05 -16.35 1.13
N ALA A 22 -12.08 -16.67 2.00
CA ALA A 22 -11.68 -15.78 3.10
C ALA A 22 -10.95 -14.53 2.58
N LEU A 23 -10.12 -14.65 1.55
CA LEU A 23 -9.50 -13.51 0.87
C LEU A 23 -10.58 -12.61 0.22
N GLY A 24 -11.61 -13.18 -0.40
CA GLY A 24 -12.71 -12.42 -1.00
C GLY A 24 -13.61 -11.68 0.00
N ALA A 25 -13.87 -12.27 1.17
CA ALA A 25 -14.70 -11.62 2.21
C ALA A 25 -13.99 -10.47 2.93
N HIS A 26 -12.66 -10.50 3.01
CA HIS A 26 -11.83 -9.42 3.58
C HIS A 26 -11.50 -8.29 2.60
N MET A 27 -11.89 -8.41 1.33
CA MET A 27 -11.64 -7.44 0.26
C MET A 27 -12.94 -6.82 -0.30
N ALA A 28 -14.07 -7.01 0.38
CA ALA A 28 -15.32 -6.38 -0.04
C ALA A 28 -15.21 -4.86 0.21
N PRO A 29 -15.25 -4.01 -0.84
CA PRO A 29 -15.11 -2.56 -0.67
C PRO A 29 -16.19 -2.02 0.26
N CYS A 30 -15.81 -1.11 1.16
CA CYS A 30 -16.75 -0.47 2.08
C CYS A 30 -17.60 0.56 1.30
N ARG A 31 -18.71 0.06 0.73
CA ARG A 31 -19.56 0.78 -0.25
C ARG A 31 -20.19 2.08 0.26
N ASP A 32 -20.19 2.33 1.58
CA ASP A 32 -20.94 3.43 2.21
C ASP A 32 -20.10 4.30 3.17
N THR A 33 -18.78 4.40 2.98
CA THR A 33 -17.94 5.21 3.89
C THR A 33 -18.25 6.71 3.74
N THR A 34 -18.83 7.32 4.78
CA THR A 34 -19.14 8.76 4.79
C THR A 34 -17.85 9.61 4.84
N PRO A 35 -17.90 10.90 4.46
CA PRO A 35 -16.74 11.80 4.60
C PRO A 35 -16.18 11.84 6.02
N GLU A 36 -17.04 11.80 7.03
CA GLU A 36 -16.66 11.82 8.45
C GLU A 36 -15.94 10.53 8.86
N GLN A 37 -16.44 9.38 8.39
CA GLN A 37 -15.78 8.10 8.62
C GLN A 37 -14.43 8.03 7.91
N LEU A 38 -14.35 8.53 6.67
CA LEU A 38 -13.09 8.62 5.95
C LEU A 38 -12.09 9.56 6.67
N ALA A 39 -12.55 10.70 7.19
CA ALA A 39 -11.71 11.60 7.97
C ALA A 39 -11.13 10.89 9.22
N GLN A 40 -11.93 10.09 9.92
CA GLN A 40 -11.45 9.32 11.08
C GLN A 40 -10.40 8.26 10.68
N LEU A 41 -10.57 7.60 9.53
CA LEU A 41 -9.60 6.64 9.01
C LEU A 41 -8.29 7.32 8.61
N ILE A 42 -8.37 8.51 7.99
CA ILE A 42 -7.19 9.30 7.65
C ILE A 42 -6.50 9.79 8.92
N ASP A 43 -7.23 10.28 9.92
CA ASP A 43 -6.65 10.73 11.20
C ASP A 43 -5.87 9.60 11.89
N ALA A 44 -6.43 8.38 11.89
CA ALA A 44 -5.75 7.20 12.41
C ALA A 44 -4.49 6.85 11.60
N HIS A 45 -4.55 6.93 10.26
CA HIS A 45 -3.40 6.68 9.38
C HIS A 45 -2.29 7.72 9.55
N LEU A 46 -2.64 8.98 9.75
CA LEU A 46 -1.69 10.07 9.97
C LEU A 46 -0.94 9.89 11.30
N GLY A 47 -1.61 9.40 12.33
CA GLY A 47 -1.00 9.15 13.64
C GLY A 47 -0.35 10.41 14.20
N ASP A 48 0.95 10.35 14.48
CA ASP A 48 1.76 11.47 14.98
C ASP A 48 1.93 12.63 13.98
N LEU A 49 1.66 12.42 12.69
CA LEU A 49 1.67 13.49 11.69
C LEU A 49 0.38 14.33 11.72
N ARG A 50 -0.64 13.90 12.47
CA ARG A 50 -1.90 14.62 12.57
C ARG A 50 -1.73 15.89 13.42
N GLN A 51 -1.91 17.05 12.79
CA GLN A 51 -1.89 18.34 13.49
C GLN A 51 -3.03 18.46 14.51
N GLU A 52 -2.87 19.19 15.61
CA GLU A 52 -3.99 19.39 16.56
C GLU A 52 -5.16 20.14 15.92
N GLN A 53 -4.85 21.15 15.10
CA GLN A 53 -5.82 22.00 14.42
C GLN A 53 -5.50 22.05 12.91
N PRO A 54 -6.04 21.11 12.12
CA PRO A 54 -5.75 21.06 10.69
C PRO A 54 -6.40 22.25 9.99
N ASN A 55 -5.71 22.82 9.00
CA ASN A 55 -6.29 23.84 8.11
C ASN A 55 -7.15 23.22 6.99
N TRP A 56 -7.46 21.93 7.08
CA TRP A 56 -8.24 21.17 6.10
C TRP A 56 -9.19 20.16 6.76
N THR A 57 -10.19 19.73 6.00
CA THR A 57 -11.13 18.65 6.35
C THR A 57 -11.53 17.85 5.11
N ILE A 58 -12.04 16.63 5.31
CA ILE A 58 -12.71 15.87 4.25
C ILE A 58 -14.19 16.25 4.23
N SER A 59 -14.75 16.43 3.03
CA SER A 59 -16.19 16.64 2.85
C SER A 59 -16.66 16.16 1.48
N SER A 60 -17.98 16.24 1.24
CA SER A 60 -18.60 15.92 -0.05
C SER A 60 -18.69 17.15 -0.95
N SER A 61 -18.19 17.03 -2.18
CA SER A 61 -18.38 17.91 -3.32
C SER A 61 -19.52 17.41 -4.21
N LYS A 62 -20.36 18.34 -4.68
CA LYS A 62 -21.43 18.04 -5.65
C LYS A 62 -20.90 17.68 -7.05
N VAL A 63 -19.63 17.95 -7.34
CA VAL A 63 -19.05 17.80 -8.68
C VAL A 63 -18.07 16.61 -8.76
N ALA A 64 -17.35 16.33 -7.67
CA ALA A 64 -16.21 15.40 -7.69
C ALA A 64 -16.30 14.28 -6.64
N GLY A 65 -17.45 14.08 -5.97
CA GLY A 65 -17.55 13.11 -4.87
C GLY A 65 -16.89 13.66 -3.61
N ARG A 66 -16.00 12.90 -2.96
CA ARG A 66 -15.31 13.39 -1.74
C ARG A 66 -14.10 14.25 -2.10
N GLY A 67 -13.76 15.20 -1.25
CA GLY A 67 -12.61 16.08 -1.44
C GLY A 67 -12.05 16.65 -0.14
N VAL A 68 -10.92 17.32 -0.26
CA VAL A 68 -10.25 18.06 0.82
C VAL A 68 -10.66 19.54 0.72
N PHE A 69 -11.09 20.13 1.84
CA PHE A 69 -11.59 21.50 1.93
C PHE A 69 -10.84 22.26 3.00
N ALA A 70 -10.51 23.54 2.74
CA ALA A 70 -9.88 24.40 3.73
C ALA A 70 -10.87 24.73 4.87
N THR A 71 -10.38 24.75 6.12
CA THR A 71 -11.18 25.14 7.32
C THR A 71 -11.00 26.61 7.69
N ARG A 72 -10.03 27.29 7.07
CA ARG A 72 -9.72 28.71 7.18
C ARG A 72 -8.91 29.17 5.96
N ASP A 73 -8.60 30.45 5.88
CA ASP A 73 -7.65 30.95 4.89
C ASP A 73 -6.25 30.34 5.11
N ILE A 74 -5.60 29.93 4.02
CA ILE A 74 -4.27 29.30 4.00
C ILE A 74 -3.33 30.21 3.21
N ALA A 75 -2.22 30.61 3.84
CA ALA A 75 -1.25 31.49 3.18
C ALA A 75 -0.40 30.75 2.15
N ALA A 76 0.16 31.48 1.16
CA ALA A 76 1.08 30.89 0.19
C ALA A 76 2.32 30.29 0.89
N GLY A 77 2.63 29.02 0.60
CA GLY A 77 3.74 28.30 1.22
C GLY A 77 3.42 27.67 2.58
N GLU A 78 2.20 27.83 3.10
CA GLU A 78 1.77 27.15 4.33
C GLU A 78 1.55 25.65 4.08
N LEU A 79 1.97 24.82 5.04
CA LEU A 79 1.76 23.37 4.99
C LEU A 79 0.27 23.05 5.17
N ILE A 80 -0.33 22.35 4.22
CA ILE A 80 -1.72 21.87 4.31
C ILE A 80 -1.76 20.54 5.09
N PHE A 81 -1.10 19.50 4.58
CA PHE A 81 -1.00 18.21 5.26
C PHE A 81 0.30 17.49 4.91
N GLN A 82 0.65 16.51 5.75
CA GLN A 82 1.75 15.58 5.54
C GLN A 82 1.23 14.17 5.82
N GLU A 83 1.63 13.17 5.04
CA GLU A 83 1.23 11.78 5.24
C GLU A 83 2.40 10.83 4.99
N ARG A 84 2.29 9.60 5.52
CA ARG A 84 3.12 8.46 5.10
C ARG A 84 2.40 7.69 4.02
N ALA A 85 3.10 7.30 2.95
CA ALA A 85 2.50 6.48 1.91
C ALA A 85 2.07 5.12 2.49
N LEU A 86 0.85 4.68 2.14
CA LEU A 86 0.37 3.34 2.49
C LEU A 86 1.19 2.25 1.80
N VAL A 87 1.51 2.47 0.53
CA VAL A 87 2.36 1.59 -0.29
C VAL A 87 3.23 2.45 -1.18
N THR A 88 4.54 2.18 -1.19
CA THR A 88 5.47 2.67 -2.21
C THR A 88 5.89 1.50 -3.08
N GLY A 89 6.30 1.75 -4.33
CA GLY A 89 6.86 0.70 -5.17
C GLY A 89 7.75 1.27 -6.27
N PRO A 90 8.71 0.48 -6.78
CA PRO A 90 9.66 0.95 -7.78
C PRO A 90 8.96 1.19 -9.12
N THR A 91 9.37 2.26 -9.80
CA THR A 91 8.98 2.50 -11.18
C THR A 91 9.85 1.65 -12.10
N ALA A 92 9.28 0.61 -12.72
CA ALA A 92 10.00 -0.32 -13.61
C ALA A 92 10.32 0.27 -15.00
N ARG A 93 10.86 1.50 -15.05
CA ARG A 93 11.31 2.17 -16.28
C ARG A 93 12.75 1.78 -16.60
N LYS A 94 13.11 1.79 -17.89
CA LYS A 94 14.50 1.59 -18.34
C LYS A 94 15.40 2.63 -17.67
N GLY A 95 16.43 2.20 -16.94
CA GLY A 95 17.36 3.06 -16.18
C GLY A 95 17.09 3.15 -14.66
N GLN A 96 15.93 2.68 -14.17
CA GLN A 96 15.61 2.64 -12.73
C GLN A 96 15.65 1.21 -12.16
N LEU A 97 16.29 0.28 -12.88
CA LEU A 97 16.43 -1.11 -12.45
C LEU A 97 17.55 -1.29 -11.41
N SER A 98 18.40 -0.27 -11.21
CA SER A 98 19.56 -0.27 -10.32
C SER A 98 19.31 0.55 -9.04
N SER A 99 18.08 0.53 -8.51
CA SER A 99 17.77 1.17 -7.23
C SER A 99 17.25 0.14 -6.24
N CYS A 100 17.62 0.29 -4.96
CA CYS A 100 17.12 -0.58 -3.91
C CYS A 100 15.61 -0.42 -3.78
N ILE A 101 14.88 -1.54 -3.75
CA ILE A 101 13.42 -1.51 -3.58
C ILE A 101 12.97 -1.07 -2.17
N CYS A 102 13.89 -1.02 -1.20
CA CYS A 102 13.61 -0.65 0.19
C CYS A 102 13.98 0.82 0.45
N CYS A 103 15.26 1.19 0.31
CA CYS A 103 15.74 2.54 0.62
C CYS A 103 15.79 3.49 -0.58
N HIS A 104 15.52 3.01 -1.80
CA HIS A 104 15.58 3.78 -3.05
C HIS A 104 16.94 4.35 -3.44
N GLU A 105 18.01 4.02 -2.70
CA GLU A 105 19.37 4.38 -3.07
C GLU A 105 19.81 3.70 -4.35
N THR A 106 20.72 4.36 -5.08
CA THR A 106 21.32 3.81 -6.29
C THR A 106 22.27 2.68 -5.91
N LEU A 107 22.12 1.54 -6.56
CA LEU A 107 22.91 0.34 -6.37
C LEU A 107 24.10 0.29 -7.34
N PRO A 108 25.16 -0.48 -7.00
CA PRO A 108 26.24 -0.77 -7.93
C PRO A 108 25.74 -1.52 -9.17
N GLN A 109 26.56 -1.54 -10.23
CA GLN A 109 26.22 -2.21 -11.50
C GLN A 109 26.21 -3.75 -11.40
N THR A 110 26.79 -4.31 -10.33
CA THR A 110 26.96 -5.74 -10.06
C THR A 110 26.85 -5.98 -8.56
N GLY A 111 26.51 -7.20 -8.14
CA GLY A 111 26.33 -7.56 -6.74
C GLY A 111 25.10 -6.92 -6.09
N PHE A 112 24.12 -6.49 -6.89
CA PHE A 112 23.01 -5.65 -6.43
C PHE A 112 21.70 -6.41 -6.26
N LEU A 113 21.67 -7.70 -6.60
CA LEU A 113 20.54 -8.57 -6.31
C LEU A 113 20.62 -9.08 -4.87
N CYS A 114 19.45 -9.29 -4.27
CA CYS A 114 19.35 -9.80 -2.91
C CYS A 114 20.13 -11.12 -2.72
N ARG A 115 20.93 -11.18 -1.65
CA ARG A 115 21.77 -12.32 -1.26
C ARG A 115 21.00 -13.64 -1.02
N HIS A 116 19.72 -13.53 -0.66
CA HIS A 116 18.82 -14.67 -0.44
C HIS A 116 18.23 -15.21 -1.75
N ARG A 117 18.69 -14.70 -2.90
CA ARG A 117 18.32 -15.13 -4.25
C ARG A 117 16.83 -15.01 -4.55
N CYS A 118 16.20 -13.94 -4.08
CA CYS A 118 14.82 -13.58 -4.45
C CYS A 118 14.72 -12.78 -5.77
N THR A 119 15.86 -12.48 -6.42
CA THR A 119 15.99 -11.77 -7.71
C THR A 119 15.57 -10.29 -7.73
N LEU A 120 15.22 -9.72 -6.57
CA LEU A 120 14.96 -8.28 -6.43
C LEU A 120 16.26 -7.50 -6.16
N PRO A 121 16.35 -6.23 -6.63
CA PRO A 121 17.50 -5.38 -6.37
C PRO A 121 17.44 -4.78 -4.95
N VAL A 122 18.38 -5.18 -4.09
CA VAL A 122 18.42 -4.81 -2.67
C VAL A 122 19.87 -4.57 -2.26
N CYS A 123 20.14 -3.49 -1.52
CA CYS A 123 21.48 -3.27 -0.96
C CYS A 123 21.78 -4.30 0.14
N GLU A 124 23.05 -4.39 0.54
CA GLU A 124 23.49 -5.31 1.58
C GLU A 124 22.72 -5.09 2.90
N THR A 125 22.58 -3.83 3.32
CA THR A 125 21.87 -3.43 4.54
C THR A 125 20.40 -3.84 4.52
N CYS A 126 19.69 -3.66 3.41
CA CYS A 126 18.28 -3.98 3.31
C CYS A 126 18.00 -5.48 3.07
N SER A 127 19.01 -6.28 2.72
CA SER A 127 18.82 -7.69 2.40
C SER A 127 18.29 -8.53 3.58
N ASP A 128 18.51 -8.09 4.81
CA ASP A 128 17.97 -8.71 6.03
C ASP A 128 16.98 -7.83 6.79
N SER A 129 16.60 -6.71 6.20
CA SER A 129 15.65 -5.79 6.83
C SER A 129 14.26 -6.43 6.91
N GLU A 130 13.50 -6.07 7.95
CA GLU A 130 12.13 -6.54 8.12
C GLU A 130 11.25 -6.10 6.94
N GLU A 131 11.54 -4.93 6.36
CA GLU A 131 10.86 -4.38 5.19
C GLU A 131 11.00 -5.27 3.95
N HIS A 132 12.11 -5.99 3.81
CA HIS A 132 12.34 -6.88 2.67
C HIS A 132 11.88 -8.32 2.93
N GLN A 133 11.90 -8.78 4.19
CA GLN A 133 11.77 -10.19 4.53
C GLN A 133 10.52 -10.85 3.93
N ALA A 134 9.35 -10.20 4.06
CA ALA A 134 8.09 -10.72 3.55
C ALA A 134 8.12 -10.86 2.01
N GLU A 135 8.62 -9.85 1.30
CA GLU A 135 8.72 -9.86 -0.17
C GLU A 135 9.75 -10.89 -0.64
N CYS A 136 10.88 -10.98 0.06
CA CYS A 136 11.93 -11.95 -0.21
C CYS A 136 11.40 -13.38 -0.21
N GLU A 137 10.59 -13.73 0.79
CA GLU A 137 9.95 -15.05 0.88
C GLU A 137 9.02 -15.32 -0.32
N HIS A 138 8.16 -14.35 -0.67
CA HIS A 138 7.24 -14.49 -1.81
C HIS A 138 7.99 -14.72 -3.12
N PHE A 139 8.98 -13.89 -3.41
CA PHE A 139 9.72 -13.98 -4.67
C PHE A 139 10.60 -15.22 -4.76
N ARG A 140 11.18 -15.70 -3.65
CA ARG A 140 11.87 -17.00 -3.60
C ARG A 140 10.94 -18.16 -3.90
N ARG A 141 9.70 -18.09 -3.42
CA ARG A 141 8.69 -19.13 -3.67
C ARG A 141 8.16 -19.08 -5.10
N TRP A 142 7.96 -17.89 -5.66
CA TRP A 142 7.40 -17.72 -7.01
C TRP A 142 8.37 -18.07 -8.13
N GLN A 143 9.67 -17.92 -7.88
CA GLN A 143 10.72 -18.18 -8.88
C GLN A 143 10.41 -17.49 -10.22
N PRO A 144 10.43 -16.15 -10.28
CA PRO A 144 10.13 -15.41 -11.51
C PRO A 144 10.91 -15.97 -12.71
N LYS A 145 10.20 -16.28 -13.78
CA LYS A 145 10.79 -16.76 -15.04
C LYS A 145 11.55 -15.62 -15.73
N ASP A 146 12.40 -15.94 -16.70
CA ASP A 146 13.20 -14.99 -17.48
C ASP A 146 14.32 -14.27 -16.71
N VAL A 147 14.79 -14.86 -15.60
CA VAL A 147 16.11 -14.51 -15.06
C VAL A 147 17.14 -15.39 -15.76
N ASP A 148 17.90 -14.82 -16.69
CA ASP A 148 19.10 -15.49 -17.18
C ASP A 148 20.05 -15.67 -15.99
N ALA A 149 20.18 -16.90 -15.49
CA ALA A 149 20.93 -17.18 -14.27
C ALA A 149 22.42 -16.78 -14.34
N GLU A 150 22.93 -16.56 -15.55
CA GLU A 150 24.28 -16.09 -15.84
C GLU A 150 24.41 -14.56 -15.89
N GLN A 151 23.29 -13.83 -15.99
CA GLN A 151 23.27 -12.37 -16.04
C GLN A 151 22.61 -11.81 -14.78
N GLU A 152 23.34 -10.97 -14.05
CA GLU A 152 22.83 -10.30 -12.86
C GLU A 152 21.87 -9.16 -13.25
N GLN A 153 20.69 -9.54 -13.75
CA GLN A 153 19.69 -8.63 -14.29
C GLN A 153 18.39 -8.71 -13.48
N VAL A 154 17.83 -7.54 -13.21
CA VAL A 154 16.50 -7.44 -12.60
C VAL A 154 15.44 -7.68 -13.65
N ASN A 155 14.55 -8.64 -13.41
CA ASN A 155 13.35 -8.81 -14.21
C ASN A 155 12.41 -7.61 -14.00
N PRO A 156 12.12 -6.77 -15.02
CA PRO A 156 11.26 -5.61 -14.87
C PRO A 156 9.82 -5.97 -14.48
N LEU A 157 9.33 -7.17 -14.80
CA LEU A 157 8.00 -7.65 -14.39
C LEU A 157 7.93 -7.89 -12.89
N SER A 158 9.02 -8.39 -12.29
CA SER A 158 9.14 -8.53 -10.83
C SER A 158 8.99 -7.19 -10.12
N LEU A 159 9.59 -6.12 -10.67
CA LEU A 159 9.42 -4.78 -10.12
C LEU A 159 7.99 -4.24 -10.29
N ARG A 160 7.34 -4.51 -11.44
CA ARG A 160 5.97 -4.05 -11.71
C ARG A 160 4.94 -4.64 -10.76
N ILE A 161 5.10 -5.91 -10.40
CA ILE A 161 4.15 -6.57 -9.51
C ILE A 161 4.42 -6.23 -8.04
N LEU A 162 5.61 -5.74 -7.69
CA LEU A 162 6.03 -5.52 -6.30
C LEU A 162 5.06 -4.60 -5.52
N THR A 163 4.57 -3.52 -6.12
CA THR A 163 3.55 -2.66 -5.50
C THR A 163 2.29 -3.44 -5.15
N ALA A 164 1.83 -4.35 -6.01
CA ALA A 164 0.67 -5.19 -5.74
C ALA A 164 0.97 -6.21 -4.63
N VAL A 165 2.19 -6.76 -4.57
CA VAL A 165 2.61 -7.64 -3.47
C VAL A 165 2.53 -6.90 -2.13
N ARG A 166 3.03 -5.66 -2.06
CA ARG A 166 2.95 -4.82 -0.86
C ARG A 166 1.52 -4.60 -0.38
N VAL A 167 0.57 -4.47 -1.30
CA VAL A 167 -0.86 -4.35 -0.94
C VAL A 167 -1.36 -5.59 -0.18
N PHE A 168 -0.86 -6.80 -0.49
CA PHE A 168 -1.23 -8.02 0.26
C PHE A 168 -0.76 -8.00 1.72
N HIS A 169 0.29 -7.22 2.01
CA HIS A 169 0.89 -7.11 3.33
C HIS A 169 0.29 -5.99 4.20
N LEU A 170 -0.64 -5.18 3.66
CA LEU A 170 -1.29 -4.13 4.43
C LEU A 170 -2.02 -4.69 5.66
N GLY A 171 -1.91 -4.00 6.79
CA GLY A 171 -2.69 -4.32 7.99
C GLY A 171 -4.19 -4.12 7.77
N LYS A 172 -5.01 -4.60 8.71
CA LYS A 172 -6.48 -4.45 8.63
C LYS A 172 -6.90 -2.98 8.53
N GLU A 173 -6.27 -2.10 9.31
CA GLU A 173 -6.57 -0.66 9.32
C GLU A 173 -6.18 0.00 8.00
N GLN A 174 -4.98 -0.30 7.49
CA GLN A 174 -4.50 0.24 6.21
C GLN A 174 -5.37 -0.21 5.03
N ARG A 175 -5.81 -1.48 5.01
CA ARG A 175 -6.77 -1.96 4.00
C ARG A 175 -8.08 -1.18 4.06
N HIS A 176 -8.59 -0.93 5.26
CA HIS A 176 -9.80 -0.15 5.44
C HIS A 176 -9.66 1.28 4.88
N VAL A 177 -8.50 1.92 5.06
CA VAL A 177 -8.20 3.22 4.42
C VAL A 177 -8.23 3.10 2.90
N VAL A 178 -7.55 2.10 2.31
CA VAL A 178 -7.54 1.88 0.86
C VAL A 178 -8.95 1.66 0.32
N ASP A 179 -9.73 0.78 0.95
CA ASP A 179 -11.10 0.47 0.54
C ASP A 179 -12.01 1.70 0.66
N ALA A 180 -11.87 2.45 1.76
CA ALA A 180 -12.61 3.68 1.98
C ALA A 180 -12.26 4.76 0.94
N MET A 181 -11.02 4.83 0.45
CA MET A 181 -10.59 5.83 -0.54
C MET A 181 -11.01 5.51 -1.98
N GLN A 182 -11.52 4.31 -2.27
CA GLN A 182 -11.95 3.97 -3.63
C GLN A 182 -13.08 4.89 -4.10
N ALA A 183 -12.87 5.59 -5.21
CA ALA A 183 -13.86 6.48 -5.83
C ALA A 183 -14.83 5.74 -6.75
N ASN A 184 -14.41 4.57 -7.26
CA ASN A 184 -15.20 3.75 -8.17
C ASN A 184 -15.72 2.55 -7.40
N ALA A 185 -16.99 2.56 -7.03
CA ALA A 185 -17.69 1.30 -6.80
C ALA A 185 -17.62 0.52 -8.12
N GLU A 186 -17.12 -0.72 -8.08
CA GLU A 186 -17.20 -1.61 -9.24
C GLU A 186 -18.65 -1.61 -9.76
N ARG A 187 -18.81 -1.23 -11.04
CA ARG A 187 -20.10 -1.25 -11.74
C ARG A 187 -20.48 -2.66 -12.12
#